data_AF-A0A438D6C4-F1
#
_entry.id   AF-A0A438D6C4-F1
#
_cell.length_a   1.000
_cell.length_b   1.000
_cell.length_c   1.000
_cell.angle_alpha   90.00
_cell.angle_beta   90.00
_cell.angle_gamma   90.00
#
_symmetry.space_group_name_H-M   'P 1'
#
loop_
_entity.id
_entity.type
_entity.pdbx_description
1 polymer ?
#
loop_
_entity_poly.entity_id
_entity_poly.type
_entity_poly.pdbx_seq_one_letter_code
_entity_poly.pdbx_strand_id
1 'polypeptide(L)'
;MDIVGPLPAAPAQKKFLLVAIDYFSKWVEVEAYASIKDKDVTKFVWKNIVCRFGIPQTIIADNEATNKTLITALKKRLEQAKGKWVEELPGVLWAYRTTPGRPTGNTPFAIAYGMDAIIPTEIGLPTIRTDAAKQNDANAELGRNLGLDG
;
A
#
# COMPACT_ATOMS: atom_id res chain seq x y z
N MET A 1 3.62 -11.69 6.73
CA MET A 1 2.61 -12.26 5.81
C MET A 1 1.49 -12.88 6.61
N ASP A 2 0.29 -12.85 6.06
CA ASP A 2 -0.89 -13.41 6.70
C ASP A 2 -1.90 -13.92 5.66
N ILE A 3 -2.73 -14.87 6.07
CA ILE A 3 -3.85 -15.40 5.29
C ILE A 3 -5.15 -14.87 5.87
N VAL A 4 -5.92 -14.15 5.07
CA VAL A 4 -7.22 -13.60 5.48
C VAL A 4 -8.35 -14.37 4.84
N GLY A 5 -9.26 -14.90 5.66
CA GLY A 5 -10.49 -15.52 5.17
C GLY A 5 -11.09 -16.53 6.17
N PRO A 6 -12.15 -17.25 5.76
CA PRO A 6 -12.86 -17.08 4.49
C PRO A 6 -13.65 -15.77 4.44
N LEU A 7 -13.62 -15.10 3.28
CA LEU A 7 -14.50 -13.98 2.91
C LEU A 7 -15.75 -14.48 2.17
N PRO A 8 -16.81 -13.65 2.02
CA PRO A 8 -17.94 -13.99 1.16
C PRO A 8 -17.47 -14.45 -0.22
N ALA A 9 -18.08 -15.50 -0.78
CA ALA A 9 -17.62 -16.03 -2.05
C ALA A 9 -17.71 -14.97 -3.16
N ALA A 10 -16.58 -14.74 -3.85
CA ALA A 10 -16.48 -13.87 -5.01
C ALA A 10 -16.34 -14.71 -6.30
N PRO A 11 -16.39 -14.08 -7.50
CA PRO A 11 -16.15 -14.78 -8.76
C PRO A 11 -14.90 -15.68 -8.72
N ALA A 12 -14.99 -16.82 -9.41
CA ALA A 12 -14.00 -17.89 -9.38
C ALA A 12 -13.79 -18.55 -8.00
N GLN A 13 -14.81 -18.51 -7.13
CA GLN A 13 -14.78 -19.14 -5.79
C GLN A 13 -13.66 -18.59 -4.88
N LYS A 14 -13.20 -17.36 -5.16
CA LYS A 14 -12.20 -16.68 -4.34
C LYS A 14 -12.80 -16.39 -2.97
N LYS A 15 -12.06 -16.77 -1.92
CA LYS A 15 -12.48 -16.62 -0.51
C LYS A 15 -11.32 -16.32 0.44
N PHE A 16 -10.07 -16.37 -0.04
CA PHE A 16 -8.89 -16.07 0.76
C PHE A 16 -8.07 -14.94 0.15
N LEU A 17 -7.38 -14.20 1.01
CA LEU A 17 -6.33 -13.25 0.63
C LEU A 17 -5.00 -13.72 1.20
N LEU A 18 -3.95 -13.63 0.41
CA LEU A 18 -2.57 -13.67 0.89
C LEU A 18 -2.07 -12.23 0.98
N VAL A 19 -1.64 -11.82 2.18
CA VAL A 19 -1.26 -10.44 2.50
C VAL A 19 0.20 -10.40 2.94
N ALA A 20 0.99 -9.51 2.35
CA ALA A 20 2.30 -9.11 2.87
C ALA A 20 2.27 -7.62 3.23
N ILE A 21 2.85 -7.29 4.37
CA ILE A 21 2.96 -5.92 4.86
C ILE A 21 4.43 -5.68 5.11
N ASP A 22 4.98 -4.66 4.47
CA ASP A 22 6.32 -4.18 4.78
C ASP A 22 6.30 -3.48 6.15
N TYR A 23 7.26 -3.82 7.00
CA TYR A 23 7.28 -3.36 8.38
C TYR A 23 7.49 -1.84 8.48
N PHE A 24 8.39 -1.31 7.66
CA PHE A 24 8.84 0.08 7.73
C PHE A 24 7.87 1.03 7.04
N SER A 25 7.58 0.78 5.77
CA SER A 25 6.73 1.63 4.93
C SER A 25 5.24 1.42 5.18
N LYS A 26 4.88 0.33 5.86
CA LYS A 26 3.51 -0.17 5.92
C LYS A 26 2.91 -0.43 4.54
N TRP A 27 3.74 -0.64 3.52
CA TRP A 27 3.30 -1.03 2.17
C TRP A 27 2.63 -2.41 2.22
N VAL A 28 1.42 -2.51 1.66
CA VAL A 28 0.65 -3.76 1.66
C VAL A 28 0.58 -4.30 0.24
N GLU A 29 0.98 -5.56 0.06
CA GLU A 29 0.69 -6.36 -1.14
C GLU A 29 -0.35 -7.43 -0.81
N VAL A 30 -1.36 -7.58 -1.67
CA VAL A 30 -2.47 -8.52 -1.45
C VAL A 30 -2.87 -9.20 -2.75
N GLU A 31 -3.07 -10.51 -2.71
CA GLU A 31 -3.65 -11.27 -3.82
C GLU A 31 -4.79 -12.20 -3.34
N ALA A 32 -5.79 -12.39 -4.21
CA ALA A 32 -7.01 -13.13 -3.92
C ALA A 32 -7.01 -14.55 -4.51
N TYR A 33 -7.35 -15.54 -3.68
CA TYR A 33 -7.26 -16.96 -3.98
C TYR A 33 -8.54 -17.73 -3.62
N ALA A 34 -8.83 -18.82 -4.36
CA ALA A 34 -9.87 -19.78 -4.01
C ALA A 34 -9.41 -20.76 -2.92
N SER A 35 -8.13 -21.16 -2.99
CA SER A 35 -7.37 -21.87 -1.96
C SER A 35 -5.91 -21.42 -2.06
N ILE A 36 -5.19 -21.38 -0.95
CA ILE A 36 -3.76 -21.04 -0.95
C ILE A 36 -2.96 -22.33 -0.78
N LYS A 37 -2.01 -22.57 -1.70
CA LYS A 37 -1.05 -23.68 -1.63
C LYS A 37 0.38 -23.13 -1.60
N ASP A 38 1.35 -23.96 -1.25
CA ASP A 38 2.76 -23.56 -1.13
C ASP A 38 3.29 -22.87 -2.40
N LYS A 39 2.96 -23.43 -3.57
CA LYS A 39 3.33 -22.82 -4.87
C LYS A 39 2.77 -21.41 -5.07
N ASP A 40 1.59 -21.13 -4.52
CA ASP A 40 0.93 -19.84 -4.62
C ASP A 40 1.66 -18.83 -3.72
N VAL A 41 2.08 -19.26 -2.53
CA VAL A 41 2.91 -18.46 -1.61
C VAL A 41 4.26 -18.14 -2.25
N THR A 42 4.96 -19.13 -2.79
CA THR A 42 6.25 -18.92 -3.47
C THR A 42 6.11 -17.96 -4.65
N LYS A 43 5.07 -18.14 -5.47
CA LYS A 43 4.78 -17.24 -6.60
C LYS A 43 4.51 -15.82 -6.13
N PHE A 44 3.72 -15.66 -5.08
CA PHE A 44 3.39 -14.36 -4.50
C PHE A 44 4.64 -13.64 -4.00
N VAL A 45 5.49 -14.32 -3.21
CA VAL A 45 6.74 -13.75 -2.68
C VAL A 45 7.69 -13.36 -3.81
N TRP A 46 7.89 -14.25 -4.78
CA TRP A 46 8.77 -13.96 -5.91
C TRP A 46 8.30 -12.74 -6.70
N LYS A 47 7.03 -12.74 -7.09
CA LYS A 47 6.44 -11.70 -7.95
C LYS A 47 6.34 -10.35 -7.25
N ASN A 48 5.78 -10.32 -6.04
CA ASN A 48 5.37 -9.07 -5.39
C ASN A 48 6.40 -8.52 -4.41
N ILE A 49 7.37 -9.35 -3.99
CA ILE A 49 8.42 -8.93 -3.05
C ILE A 49 9.78 -8.92 -3.77
N VAL A 50 10.27 -10.10 -4.18
CA VAL A 50 11.65 -10.24 -4.68
C VAL A 50 11.88 -9.47 -5.97
N CYS A 51 11.05 -9.66 -6.99
CA CYS A 51 11.21 -8.99 -8.28
C CYS A 51 10.98 -7.47 -8.22
N ARG A 52 10.39 -6.95 -7.15
CA ARG A 52 9.95 -5.55 -7.05
C ARG A 52 10.79 -4.72 -6.10
N PHE A 53 11.19 -5.30 -4.98
CA PHE A 53 11.92 -4.64 -3.89
C PHE A 53 13.26 -5.31 -3.57
N GLY A 54 13.55 -6.47 -4.17
CA GLY A 54 14.75 -7.27 -3.87
C GLY A 54 14.52 -8.29 -2.77
N ILE A 55 15.61 -8.94 -2.33
CA ILE A 55 15.56 -10.02 -1.34
C ILE A 55 15.28 -9.43 0.05
N PRO A 56 14.17 -9.80 0.71
CA PRO A 56 13.88 -9.32 2.06
C PRO A 56 14.87 -9.94 3.06
N GLN A 57 15.23 -9.17 4.09
CA GLN A 57 16.06 -9.67 5.19
C GLN A 57 15.36 -10.81 5.96
N THR A 58 14.08 -10.62 6.27
CA THR A 58 13.26 -11.60 6.99
C THR A 58 11.81 -11.53 6.51
N ILE A 59 11.17 -12.68 6.33
CA ILE A 59 9.71 -12.78 6.15
C ILE A 59 9.13 -13.44 7.41
N ILE A 60 8.28 -12.70 8.14
CA ILE A 60 7.60 -13.20 9.33
C ILE A 60 6.15 -13.51 8.97
N ALA A 61 5.64 -14.68 9.35
CA ALA A 61 4.22 -15.02 9.28
C ALA A 61 3.58 -14.92 10.68
N ASP A 62 2.39 -14.33 10.77
CA ASP A 62 1.56 -14.25 12.00
C ASP A 62 2.20 -13.62 13.26
N ASN A 63 2.75 -12.40 13.20
CA ASN A 63 3.29 -11.82 14.44
C ASN A 63 3.37 -10.29 14.58
N GLU A 64 2.27 -9.55 14.37
CA GLU A 64 2.24 -8.16 14.86
C GLU A 64 0.83 -7.62 15.10
N ALA A 65 0.58 -7.01 16.28
CA ALA A 65 -0.71 -6.41 16.63
C ALA A 65 -1.13 -5.29 15.67
N THR A 66 -0.18 -4.45 15.24
CA THR A 66 -0.42 -3.35 14.29
C THR A 66 -0.86 -3.87 12.93
N ASN A 67 -0.23 -4.94 12.44
CA ASN A 67 -0.59 -5.57 11.17
C ASN A 67 -1.99 -6.20 11.28
N LYS A 68 -2.35 -6.75 12.45
CA LYS A 68 -3.70 -7.27 12.71
C LYS A 68 -4.76 -6.17 12.62
N THR A 69 -4.51 -4.96 13.12
CA THR A 69 -5.44 -3.83 12.99
C THR A 69 -5.68 -3.45 11.53
N LEU A 70 -4.60 -3.34 10.75
CA LEU A 70 -4.68 -3.02 9.33
C LEU A 70 -5.44 -4.09 8.54
N ILE A 71 -5.08 -5.35 8.75
CA ILE A 71 -5.74 -6.51 8.14
C ILE A 71 -7.23 -6.55 8.50
N THR A 72 -7.57 -6.26 9.76
CA THR A 72 -8.96 -6.22 10.22
C THR A 72 -9.75 -5.10 9.53
N ALA A 73 -9.14 -3.92 9.37
CA ALA A 73 -9.77 -2.81 8.67
C ALA A 73 -9.99 -3.12 7.18
N LEU A 74 -8.99 -3.72 6.51
CA LEU A 74 -9.09 -4.18 5.12
C LEU A 74 -10.19 -5.24 4.99
N LYS A 75 -10.18 -6.27 5.85
CA LYS A 75 -11.20 -7.32 5.88
C LYS A 75 -12.60 -6.73 6.00
N LYS A 76 -12.83 -5.81 6.94
CA LYS A 76 -14.12 -5.15 7.15
C LYS A 76 -14.60 -4.39 5.92
N ARG A 77 -13.71 -3.65 5.23
CA ARG A 77 -14.03 -2.93 4.00
C ARG A 77 -14.40 -3.89 2.85
N LEU A 78 -13.68 -5.00 2.74
CA LEU A 78 -13.94 -6.00 1.70
C LEU A 78 -15.22 -6.80 1.98
N GLU A 79 -15.55 -7.10 3.23
CA GLU A 79 -16.82 -7.73 3.60
C GLU A 79 -18.03 -6.88 3.21
N GLN A 80 -17.91 -5.54 3.33
CA GLN A 80 -18.96 -4.60 2.88
C GLN A 80 -19.21 -4.67 1.37
N ALA A 81 -18.18 -4.95 0.58
CA ALA A 81 -18.28 -5.13 -0.87
C ALA A 81 -18.96 -6.46 -1.28
N LYS A 82 -19.25 -7.36 -0.33
CA LYS A 82 -19.90 -8.67 -0.57
C LYS A 82 -19.24 -9.40 -1.75
N GLY A 83 -20.00 -10.03 -2.64
CA GLY A 83 -19.45 -10.80 -3.77
C GLY A 83 -18.58 -10.01 -4.76
N LYS A 84 -18.49 -8.67 -4.65
CA LYS A 84 -17.67 -7.81 -5.51
C LYS A 84 -16.32 -7.45 -4.90
N TRP A 85 -15.98 -7.97 -3.72
CA TRP A 85 -14.75 -7.55 -3.01
C TRP A 85 -13.47 -7.77 -3.82
N VAL A 86 -13.43 -8.74 -4.73
CA VAL A 86 -12.27 -8.96 -5.62
C VAL A 86 -12.09 -7.81 -6.62
N GLU A 87 -13.20 -7.23 -7.10
CA GLU A 87 -13.20 -6.10 -8.03
C GLU A 87 -12.86 -4.80 -7.30
N GLU A 88 -13.29 -4.66 -6.04
CA GLU A 88 -13.02 -3.50 -5.19
C GLU A 88 -11.61 -3.51 -4.57
N LEU A 89 -10.98 -4.68 -4.49
CA LEU A 89 -9.67 -4.86 -3.83
C LEU A 89 -8.61 -3.88 -4.34
N PRO A 90 -8.40 -3.65 -5.65
CA PRO A 90 -7.44 -2.66 -6.14
C PRO A 90 -7.75 -1.24 -5.66
N GLY A 91 -9.03 -0.84 -5.64
CA GLY A 91 -9.46 0.49 -5.17
C GLY A 91 -9.24 0.69 -3.67
N VAL A 92 -9.53 -0.34 -2.86
CA VAL A 92 -9.27 -0.33 -1.42
C VAL A 92 -7.76 -0.21 -1.14
N LEU A 93 -6.93 -0.97 -1.85
CA LEU A 93 -5.48 -0.89 -1.72
C LEU A 93 -4.94 0.48 -2.14
N TRP A 94 -5.46 1.04 -3.23
CA TRP A 94 -5.10 2.38 -3.69
C TRP A 94 -5.40 3.43 -2.61
N ALA A 95 -6.65 3.47 -2.15
CA ALA A 95 -7.07 4.40 -1.11
C ALA A 95 -6.20 4.29 0.16
N TYR A 96 -5.86 3.06 0.58
CA TYR A 96 -4.95 2.85 1.70
C TYR A 96 -3.54 3.41 1.43
N ARG A 97 -2.96 3.10 0.27
CA ARG A 97 -1.59 3.49 -0.09
C ARG A 97 -1.43 5.01 -0.23
N THR A 98 -2.49 5.73 -0.61
CA THR A 98 -2.44 7.18 -0.89
C THR A 98 -3.10 8.04 0.19
N THR A 99 -3.61 7.47 1.28
CA THR A 99 -4.19 8.24 2.39
C THR A 99 -3.16 8.41 3.51
N PRO A 100 -2.94 9.64 4.01
CA PRO A 100 -2.05 9.88 5.14
C PRO A 100 -2.46 9.12 6.39
N GLY A 101 -1.50 8.44 7.04
CA GLY A 101 -1.71 7.82 8.34
C GLY A 101 -1.84 8.89 9.44
N ARG A 102 -2.82 8.74 10.35
CA ARG A 102 -3.02 9.68 11.48
C ARG A 102 -1.76 9.91 12.35
N PRO A 103 -0.91 8.91 12.66
CA PRO A 103 0.24 9.11 13.53
C PRO A 103 1.42 9.82 12.86
N THR A 104 1.64 9.58 11.57
CA THR A 104 2.86 10.01 10.85
C THR A 104 2.62 11.14 9.86
N GLY A 105 1.37 11.42 9.47
CA GLY A 105 1.05 12.40 8.43
C GLY A 105 1.48 11.99 7.01
N ASN A 106 2.22 10.89 6.86
CA ASN A 106 2.73 10.38 5.60
C ASN A 106 1.84 9.26 5.06
N THR A 107 1.82 9.12 3.73
CA THR A 107 1.16 7.99 3.04
C THR A 107 2.11 6.79 2.97
N PRO A 108 1.60 5.53 2.99
CA PRO A 108 2.45 4.37 2.75
C PRO A 108 3.21 4.45 1.41
N PHE A 109 2.60 5.05 0.38
CA PHE A 109 3.26 5.28 -0.90
C PHE A 109 4.46 6.23 -0.78
N ALA A 110 4.30 7.35 -0.08
CA ALA A 110 5.38 8.31 0.15
C ALA A 110 6.55 7.70 0.93
N ILE A 111 6.27 6.83 1.92
CA ILE A 111 7.35 6.16 2.67
C ILE A 111 8.04 5.08 1.81
N ALA A 112 7.29 4.35 0.98
CA ALA A 112 7.84 3.27 0.16
C ALA A 112 8.70 3.77 -1.02
N TYR A 113 8.31 4.88 -1.64
CA TYR A 113 8.95 5.38 -2.87
C TYR A 113 9.64 6.73 -2.71
N GLY A 114 9.50 7.40 -1.56
CA GLY A 114 10.11 8.73 -1.32
C GLY A 114 9.43 9.89 -2.04
N MET A 115 8.22 9.69 -2.56
CA MET A 115 7.47 10.69 -3.34
C MET A 115 5.97 10.48 -3.18
N ASP A 116 5.19 11.57 -3.23
CA ASP A 116 3.73 11.48 -3.14
C ASP A 116 3.12 10.83 -4.40
N ALA A 117 1.99 10.13 -4.21
CA ALA A 117 1.27 9.52 -5.31
C ALA A 117 0.61 10.61 -6.17
N ILE A 118 1.01 10.70 -7.44
CA ILE A 118 0.45 11.64 -8.41
C ILE A 118 -0.59 10.91 -9.26
N ILE A 119 -1.80 11.47 -9.35
CA ILE A 119 -2.85 10.90 -10.20
C ILE A 119 -2.54 11.25 -11.65
N PRO A 120 -2.72 10.34 -12.63
CA PRO A 120 -2.44 10.64 -14.05
C PRO A 120 -3.07 11.92 -14.59
N THR A 121 -4.22 12.35 -14.05
CA THR A 121 -4.89 13.60 -14.42
C THR A 121 -4.15 14.86 -13.93
N GLU A 122 -3.35 14.75 -12.87
CA GLU A 122 -2.54 15.84 -12.31
C GLU A 122 -1.20 16.01 -13.05
N ILE A 123 -0.79 15.03 -13.87
CA ILE A 123 0.42 15.14 -14.71
C ILE A 123 0.24 16.20 -15.80
N GLY A 124 -1.00 16.39 -16.28
CA GLY A 124 -1.33 17.34 -17.35
C GLY A 124 -1.95 18.66 -16.88
N LEU A 125 -2.34 18.79 -15.61
CA LEU A 125 -2.96 19.98 -15.04
C LEU A 125 -2.34 20.27 -13.67
N PRO A 126 -1.67 21.41 -13.46
CA PRO A 126 -1.21 21.81 -12.14
C PRO A 126 -2.41 21.90 -11.20
N THR A 127 -2.36 21.16 -10.09
CA THR A 127 -3.32 21.31 -9.00
C THR A 127 -2.67 22.05 -7.84
N ILE A 128 -3.48 22.52 -6.89
CA ILE A 128 -2.99 23.21 -5.67
C ILE A 128 -1.88 22.41 -4.96
N ARG A 129 -1.89 21.07 -5.07
CA ARG A 129 -0.85 20.20 -4.51
C ARG A 129 0.48 20.30 -5.26
N THR A 130 0.47 20.27 -6.59
CA THR A 130 1.67 20.38 -7.41
C THR A 130 2.29 21.78 -7.34
N ASP A 131 1.44 22.81 -7.24
CA ASP A 131 1.90 24.20 -7.11
C ASP A 131 2.52 24.47 -5.73
N ALA A 132 1.97 23.91 -4.66
CA ALA A 132 2.55 24.01 -3.32
C ALA A 132 3.91 23.28 -3.21
N ALA A 133 4.06 22.12 -3.85
CA ALA A 133 5.34 21.40 -3.91
C ALA A 133 6.40 22.19 -4.67
N LYS A 134 6.06 22.75 -5.85
CA LYS A 134 6.96 23.63 -6.62
C LYS A 134 7.36 24.89 -5.83
N GLN A 135 6.42 25.49 -5.10
CA GLN A 135 6.72 26.67 -4.28
C GLN A 135 7.65 26.31 -3.11
N ASN A 136 7.47 25.15 -2.48
CA ASN A 136 8.35 24.68 -1.42
C ASN A 136 9.76 24.34 -1.94
N ASP A 137 9.86 23.69 -3.10
CA ASP A 137 11.15 23.39 -3.75
C ASP A 137 11.87 24.68 -4.14
N ALA A 138 11.16 25.65 -4.74
CA ALA A 138 11.69 26.96 -5.07
C ALA A 138 12.11 27.76 -3.82
N ASN A 139 11.33 27.71 -2.75
CA ASN A 139 11.66 28.38 -1.49
C ASN A 139 12.88 27.73 -0.80
N ALA A 140 13.01 26.40 -0.85
CA ALA A 140 14.16 25.67 -0.32
C ALA A 140 15.44 25.94 -1.12
N GLU A 141 15.33 26.09 -2.45
CA GLU A 141 16.44 26.45 -3.32
C GLU A 141 16.85 27.92 -3.13
N LEU A 142 15.89 28.83 -2.94
CA LEU A 142 16.13 30.22 -2.55
C LEU A 142 16.83 30.34 -1.18
N GLY A 143 16.42 29.55 -0.18
CA GLY A 143 17.07 29.51 1.14
C GLY A 143 18.53 29.09 1.08
N ARG A 144 18.83 28.04 0.31
CA ARG A 144 20.21 27.57 0.06
C ARG A 144 21.07 28.61 -0.66
N ASN A 145 20.51 29.33 -1.63
CA ASN A 145 21.24 30.35 -2.39
C ASN A 145 21.49 31.63 -1.59
N LEU A 146 20.66 31.91 -0.57
CA LEU A 146 20.79 33.09 0.30
C LEU A 146 21.53 32.81 1.61
N GLY A 147 21.95 31.56 1.85
CA GLY A 147 22.78 31.18 3.01
C GLY A 147 22.09 31.40 4.37
N LEU A 148 20.75 31.26 4.42
CA LEU A 148 19.96 31.49 5.64
C LEU A 148 19.88 30.28 6.58
N ASP A 149 20.64 29.22 6.31
CA ASP A 149 20.67 27.99 7.10
C ASP A 149 21.71 28.15 8.23
N GLY A 150 21.37 28.89 9.29
CA GLY A 150 22.19 29.10 10.50
C GLY A 150 21.52 28.57 11.76
#